data_AF-A0A4Q1TCQ2-F1
#
_entry.id   AF-A0A4Q1TCQ2-F1
#
_cell.length_a   1.000
_cell.length_b   1.000
_cell.length_c   1.000
_cell.angle_alpha   90.00
_cell.angle_beta   90.00
_cell.angle_gamma   90.00
#
_symmetry.space_group_name_H-M   'P 1'
#
loop_
_entity.id
_entity.type
_entity.pdbx_description
1 polymer ?
#
loop_
_entity_poly.entity_id
_entity_poly.type
_entity_poly.pdbx_seq_one_letter_code
_entity_poly.pdbx_strand_id
1 'polypeptide(L)'
;MNLEQHIRSALQNEAEKLNPVPRVKQQILRKIDNRSIKPMKKRLVASMIAACLLIPTAAFAGYSYLADEIWGSREQAEQVGMTQEEYDRFDSKLLQAQRTLGIKEFAEFMLLVKDLTYYHVKMMDRNGEFQKEKLTVDQQRSYEEVVAKIQPYFDRLNATLMADQGLKVLSVEEAQSKISFTIKRPQYIPEGYVLHTEEGIQWTHGKQDTPPQISTQYIFGDHSMFIMQYEQNDLNEYMPHSFEHKNEYMLGEFRAVYGEKSEHEQDHNGLLIHIPQNREQVAHVIYIIGELEKEELEKIGLSMLE
;
A
#
# COMPACT_ATOMS: atom_id res chain seq x y z
N MET A 1 17.98 -6.72 -53.13
CA MET A 1 17.71 -7.91 -52.31
C MET A 1 18.48 -7.78 -51.01
N ASN A 2 17.82 -7.94 -49.86
CA ASN A 2 18.38 -7.69 -48.54
C ASN A 2 19.12 -8.94 -48.02
N LEU A 3 20.37 -8.77 -47.57
CA LEU A 3 21.25 -9.82 -47.05
C LEU A 3 20.60 -10.61 -45.92
N GLU A 4 19.81 -9.95 -45.08
CA GLU A 4 19.08 -10.59 -43.98
C GLU A 4 18.03 -11.59 -44.47
N GLN A 5 17.34 -11.26 -45.57
CA GLN A 5 16.35 -12.16 -46.16
C GLN A 5 17.04 -13.40 -46.74
N HIS A 6 18.22 -13.24 -47.34
CA HIS A 6 18.98 -14.36 -47.89
C HIS A 6 19.53 -15.28 -46.78
N ILE A 7 20.03 -14.71 -45.69
CA ILE A 7 20.52 -15.47 -44.54
C ILE A 7 19.36 -16.21 -43.85
N ARG A 8 18.20 -15.56 -43.69
CA ARG A 8 17.03 -16.17 -43.05
C ARG A 8 16.48 -17.33 -43.86
N SER A 9 16.37 -17.18 -45.18
CA SER A 9 15.92 -18.24 -46.07
C SER A 9 16.92 -19.39 -46.18
N ALA A 10 18.23 -19.10 -46.17
CA ALA A 10 19.27 -20.14 -46.15
C ALA A 10 19.25 -20.96 -44.84
N LEU A 11 19.06 -20.31 -43.69
CA LEU A 11 18.96 -20.97 -42.40
C LEU A 11 17.68 -21.80 -42.26
N GLN A 12 16.54 -21.32 -42.79
CA GLN A 12 15.29 -22.08 -42.80
C GLN A 12 15.37 -23.33 -43.68
N ASN A 13 15.92 -23.20 -44.90
CA ASN A 13 16.09 -24.35 -45.79
C ASN A 13 17.02 -25.42 -45.21
N GLU A 14 18.02 -25.03 -44.42
CA GLU A 14 18.95 -25.98 -43.82
C GLU A 14 18.41 -26.59 -42.51
N ALA A 15 17.54 -25.87 -41.80
CA ALA A 15 16.82 -26.39 -40.64
C ALA A 15 15.76 -27.44 -41.03
N GLU A 16 15.11 -27.29 -42.18
CA GLU A 16 14.09 -28.25 -42.69
C GLU A 16 14.69 -29.58 -43.16
N LYS A 17 15.97 -29.60 -43.55
CA LYS A 17 16.69 -30.83 -43.95
C LYS A 17 17.19 -31.66 -42.77
N LEU A 18 17.16 -31.11 -41.55
CA LEU A 18 17.60 -31.80 -40.34
C LEU A 18 16.40 -32.48 -39.70
N ASN A 19 16.27 -33.80 -39.83
CA ASN A 19 15.36 -34.60 -39.00
C ASN A 19 15.95 -34.73 -37.59
N PRO A 20 15.43 -34.02 -36.57
CA PRO A 20 16.05 -34.03 -35.26
C PRO A 20 15.81 -35.37 -34.58
N VAL A 21 16.89 -36.01 -34.14
CA VAL A 21 16.84 -37.24 -33.34
C VAL A 21 15.94 -36.99 -32.11
N PRO A 22 14.94 -37.85 -31.83
CA PRO A 22 13.92 -37.60 -30.80
C PRO A 22 14.47 -37.24 -29.41
N ARG A 23 15.67 -37.74 -29.12
CA ARG A 23 16.40 -37.52 -27.87
C ARG A 23 16.83 -36.05 -27.67
N VAL A 24 17.17 -35.34 -28.75
CA VAL A 24 17.56 -33.92 -28.69
C VAL A 24 16.32 -33.04 -28.48
N LYS A 25 15.20 -33.36 -29.13
CA LYS A 25 13.91 -32.70 -28.89
C LYS A 25 13.47 -32.87 -27.43
N GLN A 26 13.61 -34.08 -26.87
CA GLN A 26 13.32 -34.32 -25.45
C GLN A 26 14.30 -33.63 -24.50
N GLN A 27 15.58 -33.50 -24.84
CA GLN A 27 16.55 -32.76 -24.02
C GLN A 27 16.32 -31.25 -24.05
N ILE A 28 15.89 -30.70 -25.18
CA ILE A 28 15.51 -29.29 -25.30
C ILE A 28 14.20 -29.04 -24.56
N LEU A 29 13.18 -29.89 -24.74
CA LEU A 29 11.91 -29.79 -24.00
C LEU A 29 12.13 -29.93 -22.50
N ARG A 30 13.01 -30.84 -22.03
CA ARG A 30 13.40 -30.92 -20.61
C ARG A 30 14.18 -29.71 -20.11
N LYS A 31 14.98 -29.04 -20.93
CA LYS A 31 15.68 -27.81 -20.54
C LYS A 31 14.74 -26.59 -20.52
N ILE A 32 13.65 -26.63 -21.29
CA ILE A 32 12.58 -25.63 -21.25
C ILE A 32 11.67 -25.87 -20.03
N ASP A 33 11.31 -27.11 -19.72
CA ASP A 33 10.52 -27.49 -18.53
C ASP A 33 11.29 -27.32 -17.21
N ASN A 34 12.61 -27.58 -17.18
CA ASN A 34 13.42 -27.44 -15.96
C ASN A 34 13.97 -26.02 -15.73
N ARG A 35 13.59 -25.04 -16.55
CA ARG A 35 13.50 -23.66 -16.07
C ARG A 35 12.07 -23.46 -15.59
N SER A 36 11.76 -24.02 -14.42
CA SER A 36 10.68 -23.49 -13.61
C SER A 36 11.09 -22.07 -13.18
N ILE A 37 10.88 -21.12 -14.08
CA ILE A 37 10.58 -19.76 -13.66
C ILE A 37 9.29 -19.96 -12.86
N LYS A 38 9.42 -20.07 -11.53
CA LYS A 38 8.27 -19.89 -10.65
C LYS A 38 7.53 -18.66 -11.19
N PRO A 39 6.21 -18.72 -11.43
CA PRO A 39 5.48 -17.49 -11.75
C PRO A 39 5.77 -16.52 -10.61
N MET A 40 6.55 -15.49 -10.89
CA MET A 40 6.89 -14.47 -9.91
C MET A 40 5.56 -13.86 -9.48
N LYS A 41 5.31 -13.76 -8.17
CA LYS A 41 4.16 -13.03 -7.66
C LYS A 41 4.32 -11.60 -8.18
N LYS A 42 3.53 -11.23 -9.18
CA LYS A 42 3.50 -9.90 -9.81
C LYS A 42 2.88 -8.88 -8.84
N ARG A 43 3.52 -8.66 -7.69
CA ARG A 43 3.16 -7.63 -6.72
C ARG A 43 4.09 -6.45 -6.91
N LEU A 44 4.13 -5.90 -8.12
CA LEU A 44 5.08 -4.85 -8.49
C LEU A 44 4.50 -3.44 -8.27
N VAL A 45 3.20 -3.27 -7.99
CA VAL A 45 2.59 -1.91 -7.93
C VAL A 45 1.81 -1.62 -6.64
N ALA A 46 1.74 -2.56 -5.69
CA ALA A 46 1.03 -2.37 -4.42
C ALA A 46 1.55 -1.15 -3.63
N SER A 47 2.85 -0.88 -3.76
CA SER A 47 3.57 0.18 -3.06
C SER A 47 3.39 1.60 -3.61
N MET A 48 3.01 1.76 -4.89
CA MET A 48 2.78 3.09 -5.48
C MET A 48 1.51 3.76 -4.92
N ILE A 49 0.58 2.95 -4.41
CA ILE A 49 -0.69 3.42 -3.85
C ILE A 49 -0.65 3.43 -2.30
N ALA A 50 0.21 2.62 -1.67
CA ALA A 50 0.28 2.49 -0.21
C ALA A 50 0.59 3.81 0.52
N ALA A 51 1.39 4.71 -0.07
CA ALA A 51 1.82 5.93 0.61
C ALA A 51 0.81 7.10 0.54
N CYS A 52 -0.22 7.07 -0.32
CA CYS A 52 -1.07 8.25 -0.53
C CYS A 52 -2.57 8.01 -0.36
N LEU A 53 -3.03 6.76 -0.22
CA LEU A 53 -4.34 6.41 -0.76
C LEU A 53 -5.04 5.25 0.01
N LEU A 54 -4.91 5.19 1.33
CA LEU A 54 -5.42 4.12 2.21
C LEU A 54 -6.88 4.28 2.68
N ILE A 55 -7.64 5.21 2.11
CA ILE A 55 -9.09 5.25 2.33
C ILE A 55 -9.76 4.40 1.23
N PRO A 56 -10.63 3.42 1.57
CA PRO A 56 -11.42 2.68 0.60
C PRO A 56 -12.31 3.64 -0.19
N THR A 57 -12.02 3.84 -1.47
CA THR A 57 -12.93 4.51 -2.39
C THR A 57 -13.97 3.49 -2.83
N ALA A 58 -15.24 3.72 -2.50
CA ALA A 58 -16.34 2.92 -3.04
C ALA A 58 -16.23 2.89 -4.57
N ALA A 59 -16.33 1.69 -5.15
CA ALA A 59 -16.14 1.44 -6.59
C ALA A 59 -17.02 2.38 -7.43
N PHE A 60 -16.40 3.38 -8.05
CA PHE A 60 -17.07 4.29 -8.96
C PHE A 60 -16.90 3.73 -10.38
N ALA A 61 -17.97 3.19 -10.96
CA ALA A 61 -17.98 2.64 -12.32
C ALA A 61 -18.05 3.74 -13.40
N GLY A 62 -17.11 4.68 -13.38
CA GLY A 62 -16.92 5.67 -14.44
C GLY A 62 -15.67 5.32 -15.24
N TYR A 63 -15.82 4.84 -16.47
CA TYR A 63 -14.70 4.62 -17.39
C TYR A 63 -14.10 5.97 -17.78
N SER A 64 -13.13 6.44 -17.02
CA SER A 64 -12.16 7.43 -17.48
C SER A 64 -10.85 6.73 -17.76
N TYR A 65 -10.09 7.28 -18.70
CA TYR A 65 -8.78 6.76 -19.08
C TYR A 65 -7.69 7.73 -18.63
N LEU A 66 -7.86 8.36 -17.46
CA LEU A 66 -6.87 9.31 -16.92
C LEU A 66 -5.59 8.58 -16.55
N ALA A 67 -5.71 7.33 -16.09
CA ALA A 67 -4.57 6.45 -15.87
C ALA A 67 -3.73 6.23 -17.15
N ASP A 68 -4.35 6.21 -18.34
CA ASP A 68 -3.65 6.05 -19.62
C ASP A 68 -2.71 7.24 -19.91
N GLU A 69 -2.98 8.44 -19.37
CA GLU A 69 -2.09 9.60 -19.55
C GLU A 69 -0.73 9.43 -18.83
N ILE A 70 -0.74 8.60 -17.78
CA ILE A 70 0.42 8.26 -16.96
C ILE A 70 1.08 6.98 -17.48
N TRP A 71 0.28 5.93 -17.67
CA TRP A 71 0.77 4.59 -17.99
C TRP A 71 0.81 4.26 -19.47
N GLY A 72 0.22 5.10 -20.33
CA GLY A 72 0.08 4.88 -21.77
C GLY A 72 -1.07 3.92 -22.12
N SER A 73 -1.17 2.79 -21.43
CA SER A 73 -2.34 1.90 -21.47
C SER A 73 -2.35 0.97 -20.27
N ARG A 74 -3.48 0.29 -20.08
CA ARG A 74 -3.60 -0.80 -19.10
C ARG A 74 -2.58 -1.92 -19.33
N GLU A 75 -2.35 -2.34 -20.57
CA GLU A 75 -1.37 -3.39 -20.87
C GLU A 75 0.06 -2.98 -20.51
N GLN A 76 0.38 -1.68 -20.62
CA GLN A 76 1.67 -1.15 -20.20
C GLN A 76 1.79 -1.12 -18.67
N ALA A 77 0.71 -0.79 -17.95
CA ALA A 77 0.67 -0.90 -16.49
C ALA A 77 0.83 -2.36 -16.02
N GLU A 78 0.18 -3.33 -16.69
CA GLU A 78 0.32 -4.75 -16.37
C GLU A 78 1.75 -5.28 -16.61
N GLN A 79 2.51 -4.69 -17.55
CA GLN A 79 3.91 -5.04 -17.79
C GLN A 79 4.83 -4.66 -16.64
N VAL A 80 4.51 -3.56 -15.94
CA VAL A 80 5.19 -3.19 -14.69
C VAL A 80 4.54 -3.84 -13.47
N GLY A 81 3.63 -4.80 -13.69
CA GLY A 81 2.99 -5.65 -12.68
C GLY A 81 1.89 -4.99 -11.87
N MET A 82 1.22 -3.97 -12.43
CA MET A 82 -0.04 -3.45 -11.90
C MET A 82 -1.16 -4.46 -12.15
N THR A 83 -1.93 -4.77 -11.11
CA THR A 83 -3.17 -5.52 -11.25
C THR A 83 -4.27 -4.62 -11.81
N GLN A 84 -5.33 -5.24 -12.32
CA GLN A 84 -6.51 -4.50 -12.78
C GLN A 84 -7.11 -3.65 -11.65
N GLU A 85 -7.23 -4.23 -10.45
CA GLU A 85 -7.82 -3.55 -9.31
C GLU A 85 -7.01 -2.32 -8.90
N GLU A 86 -5.69 -2.42 -8.89
CA GLU A 86 -4.81 -1.28 -8.64
C GLU A 86 -4.98 -0.20 -9.72
N TYR A 87 -5.09 -0.60 -10.99
CA TYR A 87 -5.30 0.32 -12.12
C TYR A 87 -6.60 1.11 -11.97
N ASP A 88 -7.70 0.39 -11.75
CA ASP A 88 -9.04 0.97 -11.59
C ASP A 88 -9.11 1.88 -10.34
N ARG A 89 -8.42 1.48 -9.26
CA ARG A 89 -8.27 2.29 -8.04
C ARG A 89 -7.47 3.56 -8.29
N PHE A 90 -6.39 3.49 -9.06
CA PHE A 90 -5.58 4.64 -9.44
C PHE A 90 -6.38 5.63 -10.29
N ASP A 91 -7.09 5.14 -11.33
CA ASP A 91 -7.93 6.00 -12.18
C ASP A 91 -9.04 6.70 -11.38
N SER A 92 -9.72 5.97 -10.50
CA SER A 92 -10.76 6.52 -9.62
C SER A 92 -10.25 7.68 -8.76
N LYS A 93 -8.98 7.63 -8.35
CA LYS A 93 -8.35 8.66 -7.53
C LYS A 93 -7.91 9.87 -8.36
N LEU A 94 -7.47 9.66 -9.60
CA LEU A 94 -7.26 10.77 -10.55
C LEU A 94 -8.58 11.50 -10.86
N LEU A 95 -9.68 10.77 -11.03
CA LEU A 95 -11.03 11.35 -11.19
C LEU A 95 -11.49 12.13 -9.97
N GLN A 96 -11.15 11.66 -8.77
CA GLN A 96 -11.42 12.43 -7.55
C GLN A 96 -10.58 13.71 -7.53
N ALA A 97 -9.28 13.62 -7.82
CA ALA A 97 -8.40 14.77 -7.88
C ALA A 97 -8.87 15.82 -8.90
N GLN A 98 -9.36 15.38 -10.07
CA GLN A 98 -9.91 16.27 -11.09
C GLN A 98 -11.15 17.05 -10.61
N ARG A 99 -11.97 16.45 -9.75
CA ARG A 99 -13.17 17.10 -9.19
C ARG A 99 -12.83 18.11 -8.10
N THR A 100 -11.76 17.86 -7.35
CA THR A 100 -11.32 18.70 -6.23
C THR A 100 -10.40 19.85 -6.67
N LEU A 101 -9.51 19.60 -7.63
CA LEU A 101 -8.51 20.56 -8.09
C LEU A 101 -9.06 21.41 -9.24
N GLY A 102 -8.68 22.70 -9.30
CA GLY A 102 -8.98 23.52 -10.46
C GLY A 102 -8.26 23.01 -11.73
N ILE A 103 -8.77 23.36 -12.92
CA ILE A 103 -8.23 22.85 -14.21
C ILE A 103 -6.70 22.99 -14.34
N LYS A 104 -6.14 24.14 -13.94
CA LYS A 104 -4.70 24.39 -14.00
C LYS A 104 -3.92 23.58 -12.97
N GLU A 105 -4.43 23.54 -11.74
CA GLU A 105 -3.83 22.77 -10.64
C GLU A 105 -3.85 21.26 -10.94
N PHE A 106 -4.93 20.77 -11.56
CA PHE A 106 -5.03 19.37 -11.96
C PHE A 106 -4.02 19.02 -13.08
N ALA A 107 -3.83 19.91 -14.05
CA ALA A 107 -2.81 19.70 -15.09
C ALA A 107 -1.38 19.65 -14.51
N GLU A 108 -1.07 20.55 -13.56
CA GLU A 108 0.21 20.53 -12.83
C GLU A 108 0.37 19.26 -12.00
N PHE A 109 -0.68 18.85 -11.28
CA PHE A 109 -0.72 17.61 -10.52
C PHE A 109 -0.46 16.38 -11.40
N MET A 110 -1.11 16.27 -12.56
CA MET A 110 -0.91 15.15 -13.50
C MET A 110 0.54 15.05 -13.99
N LEU A 111 1.21 16.19 -14.25
CA LEU A 111 2.63 16.19 -14.60
C LEU A 111 3.50 15.69 -13.45
N LEU A 112 3.24 16.13 -12.23
CA LEU A 112 3.97 15.66 -11.04
C LEU A 112 3.74 14.16 -10.79
N VAL A 113 2.52 13.65 -10.94
CA VAL A 113 2.20 12.21 -10.83
C VAL A 113 2.98 11.42 -11.89
N LYS A 114 3.05 11.93 -13.11
CA LYS A 114 3.79 11.29 -14.21
C LYS A 114 5.29 11.20 -13.91
N ASP A 115 5.88 12.30 -13.45
CA ASP A 115 7.29 12.33 -13.06
C ASP A 115 7.57 11.40 -11.88
N LEU A 116 6.69 11.40 -10.86
CA LEU A 116 6.78 10.51 -9.71
C LEU A 116 6.76 9.04 -10.17
N THR A 117 5.80 8.68 -11.02
CA THR A 117 5.64 7.33 -11.58
C THR A 117 6.90 6.91 -12.36
N TYR A 118 7.46 7.81 -13.17
CA TYR A 118 8.68 7.56 -13.92
C TYR A 118 9.87 7.21 -13.00
N TYR A 119 10.07 7.96 -11.92
CA TYR A 119 11.14 7.68 -10.97
C TYR A 119 10.90 6.39 -10.20
N HIS A 120 9.65 6.12 -9.80
CA HIS A 120 9.25 4.89 -9.11
C HIS A 120 9.55 3.66 -9.97
N VAL A 121 9.15 3.64 -11.24
CA VAL A 121 9.45 2.55 -12.18
C VAL A 121 10.96 2.35 -12.36
N LYS A 122 11.75 3.43 -12.34
CA LYS A 122 13.22 3.35 -12.43
C LYS A 122 13.89 2.78 -11.18
N MET A 123 13.37 3.11 -10.00
CA MET A 123 13.88 2.63 -8.72
C MET A 123 13.53 1.15 -8.50
N MET A 124 12.41 0.70 -9.04
CA MET A 124 11.93 -0.66 -8.86
C MET A 124 12.87 -1.70 -9.45
N ASP A 125 13.13 -2.77 -8.71
CA ASP A 125 13.88 -3.92 -9.17
C ASP A 125 13.02 -5.06 -9.70
N ARG A 126 13.67 -6.16 -10.09
CA ARG A 126 12.96 -7.31 -10.66
C ARG A 126 12.03 -7.98 -9.64
N ASN A 127 12.25 -7.73 -8.35
CA ASN A 127 11.46 -8.27 -7.25
C ASN A 127 10.38 -7.28 -6.79
N GLY A 128 10.34 -6.05 -7.34
CA GLY A 128 9.39 -5.01 -6.95
C GLY A 128 9.89 -4.09 -5.84
N GLU A 129 11.13 -4.28 -5.37
CA GLU A 129 11.70 -3.47 -4.28
C GLU A 129 12.25 -2.16 -4.84
N PHE A 130 12.00 -1.06 -4.13
CA PHE A 130 12.57 0.24 -4.49
C PHE A 130 14.04 0.32 -4.08
N GLN A 131 14.89 0.58 -5.08
CA GLN A 131 16.32 0.81 -4.87
C GLN A 131 16.64 2.23 -5.32
N LYS A 132 16.70 3.16 -4.35
CA LYS A 132 17.01 4.57 -4.60
C LYS A 132 18.37 4.74 -5.27
N GLU A 133 19.29 3.79 -5.05
CA GLU A 133 20.65 3.72 -5.60
C GLU A 133 20.66 3.55 -7.13
N LYS A 134 19.54 3.15 -7.75
CA LYS A 134 19.42 3.08 -9.21
C LYS A 134 19.30 4.45 -9.86
N LEU A 135 18.85 5.45 -9.11
CA LEU A 135 18.82 6.82 -9.59
C LEU A 135 20.22 7.42 -9.49
N THR A 136 20.61 8.19 -10.51
CA THR A 136 21.79 9.03 -10.40
C THR A 136 21.57 10.10 -9.33
N VAL A 137 22.66 10.70 -8.81
CA VAL A 137 22.57 11.78 -7.80
C VAL A 137 21.65 12.92 -8.25
N ASP A 138 21.71 13.30 -9.53
CA ASP A 138 20.84 14.35 -10.07
C ASP A 138 19.38 13.89 -10.18
N GLN A 139 19.13 12.63 -10.53
CA GLN A 139 17.77 12.06 -10.55
C GLN A 139 17.19 11.94 -9.15
N GLN A 140 17.99 11.62 -8.13
CA GLN A 140 17.54 11.61 -6.74
C GLN A 140 17.11 13.01 -6.30
N ARG A 141 17.89 14.05 -6.66
CA ARG A 141 17.50 15.44 -6.38
C ARG A 141 16.20 15.82 -7.08
N SER A 142 16.06 15.50 -8.37
CA SER A 142 14.82 15.76 -9.10
C SER A 142 13.63 14.99 -8.54
N TYR A 143 13.82 13.75 -8.10
CA TYR A 143 12.79 12.97 -7.43
C TYR A 143 12.34 13.64 -6.12
N GLU A 144 13.29 14.07 -5.28
CA GLU A 144 12.99 14.77 -4.02
C GLU A 144 12.23 16.09 -4.28
N GLU A 145 12.57 16.83 -5.32
CA GLU A 145 11.82 18.03 -5.74
C GLU A 145 10.39 17.71 -6.19
N VAL A 146 10.19 16.62 -6.94
CA VAL A 146 8.86 16.17 -7.35
C VAL A 146 8.03 15.78 -6.14
N VAL A 147 8.60 15.00 -5.21
CA VAL A 147 7.95 14.62 -3.95
C VAL A 147 7.55 15.87 -3.14
N ALA A 148 8.45 16.83 -2.99
CA ALA A 148 8.15 18.07 -2.27
C ALA A 148 7.04 18.91 -2.92
N LYS A 149 6.96 18.92 -4.26
CA LYS A 149 5.94 19.68 -5.01
C LYS A 149 4.59 18.99 -5.03
N ILE A 150 4.55 17.65 -5.05
CA ILE A 150 3.30 16.90 -5.12
C ILE A 150 2.63 16.75 -3.75
N GLN A 151 3.42 16.75 -2.65
CA GLN A 151 2.91 16.55 -1.30
C GLN A 151 1.73 17.48 -0.92
N PRO A 152 1.77 18.80 -1.18
CA PRO A 152 0.65 19.69 -0.82
C PRO A 152 -0.66 19.38 -1.57
N TYR A 153 -0.59 18.76 -2.75
CA TYR A 153 -1.77 18.29 -3.46
C TYR A 153 -2.35 17.06 -2.76
N PHE A 154 -1.52 16.09 -2.39
CA PHE A 154 -1.96 14.92 -1.64
C PHE A 154 -2.60 15.30 -0.30
N ASP A 155 -1.98 16.21 0.46
CA ASP A 155 -2.51 16.68 1.74
C ASP A 155 -3.92 17.28 1.56
N ARG A 156 -4.12 18.12 0.53
CA ARG A 156 -5.42 18.76 0.24
C ARG A 156 -6.48 17.77 -0.23
N LEU A 157 -6.10 16.83 -1.09
CA LEU A 157 -6.99 15.79 -1.59
C LEU A 157 -7.45 14.87 -0.46
N ASN A 158 -6.53 14.46 0.41
CA ASN A 158 -6.82 13.63 1.58
C ASN A 158 -7.71 14.37 2.59
N ALA A 159 -7.41 15.64 2.89
CA ALA A 159 -8.24 16.44 3.78
C ALA A 159 -9.67 16.61 3.25
N THR A 160 -9.83 16.80 1.94
CA THR A 160 -11.15 16.92 1.29
C THR A 160 -11.91 15.59 1.34
N LEU A 161 -11.24 14.48 1.03
CA LEU A 161 -11.83 13.14 1.10
C LEU A 161 -12.29 12.81 2.52
N MET A 162 -11.48 13.14 3.52
CA MET A 162 -11.86 12.98 4.92
C MET A 162 -13.09 13.84 5.25
N ALA A 163 -13.10 15.11 4.89
CA ALA A 163 -14.25 15.99 5.13
C ALA A 163 -15.54 15.49 4.47
N ASP A 164 -15.47 15.02 3.22
CA ASP A 164 -16.62 14.46 2.49
C ASP A 164 -17.16 13.18 3.14
N GLN A 165 -16.30 12.42 3.83
CA GLN A 165 -16.68 11.24 4.61
C GLN A 165 -17.18 11.59 6.02
N GLY A 166 -17.28 12.88 6.35
CA GLY A 166 -17.62 13.32 7.70
C GLY A 166 -16.52 12.96 8.70
N LEU A 167 -15.26 13.06 8.31
CA LEU A 167 -14.10 12.91 9.18
C LEU A 167 -13.46 14.27 9.43
N LYS A 168 -13.11 14.52 10.68
CA LYS A 168 -12.35 15.68 11.13
C LYS A 168 -11.00 15.22 11.67
N VAL A 169 -9.93 15.81 11.14
CA VAL A 169 -8.57 15.65 11.65
C VAL A 169 -8.37 16.63 12.81
N LEU A 170 -7.78 16.14 13.90
CA LEU A 170 -7.48 16.84 15.13
C LEU A 170 -5.99 16.72 15.43
N SER A 171 -5.43 17.73 16.09
CA SER A 171 -4.12 17.56 16.75
C SER A 171 -4.19 16.51 17.86
N VAL A 172 -3.04 15.97 18.23
CA VAL A 172 -2.93 14.97 19.31
C VAL A 172 -3.45 15.54 20.63
N GLU A 173 -3.15 16.81 20.92
CA GLU A 173 -3.60 17.49 22.12
C GLU A 173 -5.12 17.70 22.14
N GLU A 174 -5.71 18.10 21.01
CA GLU A 174 -7.17 18.23 20.89
C GLU A 174 -7.86 16.87 21.04
N ALA A 175 -7.31 15.83 20.42
CA ALA A 175 -7.84 14.48 20.51
C ALA A 175 -7.75 13.94 21.94
N GLN A 176 -6.61 14.12 22.61
CA GLN A 176 -6.38 13.73 24.00
C GLN A 176 -7.40 14.36 24.96
N SER A 177 -7.83 15.60 24.70
CA SER A 177 -8.88 16.28 25.51
C SER A 177 -10.29 15.68 25.38
N LYS A 178 -10.51 14.81 24.39
CA LYS A 178 -11.81 14.24 24.00
C LYS A 178 -11.94 12.74 24.27
N ILE A 179 -10.87 12.09 24.73
CA ILE A 179 -10.83 10.66 25.03
C ILE A 179 -10.53 10.42 26.52
N SER A 180 -10.95 9.27 27.03
CA SER A 180 -10.78 8.87 28.43
C SER A 180 -9.46 8.15 28.73
N PHE A 181 -8.73 7.72 27.71
CA PHE A 181 -7.44 7.04 27.85
C PHE A 181 -6.26 7.97 27.55
N THR A 182 -5.08 7.64 28.07
CA THR A 182 -3.83 8.35 27.72
C THR A 182 -3.26 7.77 26.44
N ILE A 183 -2.98 8.63 25.46
CA ILE A 183 -2.36 8.22 24.19
C ILE A 183 -0.96 7.71 24.50
N LYS A 184 -0.68 6.46 24.10
CA LYS A 184 0.64 5.85 24.26
C LYS A 184 1.36 5.78 22.92
N ARG A 185 2.69 5.91 22.96
CA ARG A 185 3.58 5.63 21.82
C ARG A 185 4.40 4.37 22.11
N PRO A 186 4.70 3.55 21.09
CA PRO A 186 5.55 2.37 21.28
C PRO A 186 6.97 2.76 21.69
N GLN A 187 7.52 2.05 22.67
CA GLN A 187 8.93 2.18 23.05
C GLN A 187 9.86 1.38 22.12
N TYR A 188 9.30 0.42 21.38
CA TYR A 188 9.98 -0.36 20.37
C TYR A 188 9.36 -0.12 18.99
N ILE A 189 10.20 0.28 18.04
CA ILE A 189 9.85 0.37 16.62
C ILE A 189 10.90 -0.42 15.85
N PRO A 190 10.51 -1.26 14.86
CA PRO A 190 11.45 -2.00 14.04
C PRO A 190 12.45 -1.06 13.34
N GLU A 191 13.69 -1.52 13.19
CA GLU A 191 14.75 -0.71 12.57
C GLU A 191 14.33 -0.23 11.17
N GLY A 192 14.56 1.05 10.88
CA GLY A 192 14.22 1.68 9.61
C GLY A 192 12.87 2.39 9.58
N TYR A 193 11.92 2.01 10.43
CA TYR A 193 10.64 2.72 10.53
C TYR A 193 10.80 4.05 11.24
N VAL A 194 10.29 5.12 10.62
CA VAL A 194 10.28 6.48 11.18
C VAL A 194 8.85 6.98 11.32
N LEU A 195 8.58 7.73 12.39
CA LEU A 195 7.28 8.37 12.60
C LEU A 195 7.02 9.36 11.45
N HIS A 196 5.88 9.20 10.79
CA HIS A 196 5.45 10.08 9.71
C HIS A 196 4.34 11.03 10.19
N THR A 197 3.27 10.50 10.76
CA THR A 197 2.12 11.27 11.24
C THR A 197 1.58 10.69 12.55
N GLU A 198 1.02 11.56 13.38
CA GLU A 198 0.24 11.19 14.57
C GLU A 198 -0.89 12.20 14.70
N GLU A 199 -2.13 11.75 14.53
CA GLU A 199 -3.29 12.63 14.41
C GLU A 199 -4.52 11.99 15.06
N GLY A 200 -5.43 12.83 15.55
CA GLY A 200 -6.76 12.37 15.96
C GLY A 200 -7.73 12.40 14.78
N ILE A 201 -8.46 11.32 14.56
CA ILE A 201 -9.49 11.22 13.53
C ILE A 201 -10.84 11.08 14.21
N GLN A 202 -11.74 12.04 13.97
CA GLN A 202 -13.06 12.09 14.58
C GLN A 202 -14.16 11.97 13.52
N TRP A 203 -15.13 11.09 13.73
CA TRP A 203 -16.31 11.02 12.88
C TRP A 203 -17.33 12.09 13.30
N THR A 204 -17.75 12.90 12.35
CA THR A 204 -18.76 13.96 12.49
C THR A 204 -20.09 13.48 11.89
N HIS A 205 -20.75 12.53 12.56
CA HIS A 205 -22.09 12.08 12.15
C HIS A 205 -23.18 12.95 12.78
N GLY A 206 -23.71 13.91 12.02
CA GLY A 206 -24.90 14.67 12.43
C GLY A 206 -24.69 15.57 13.65
N LYS A 207 -25.44 15.34 14.74
CA LYS A 207 -25.49 16.24 15.92
C LYS A 207 -24.50 15.88 17.04
N GLN A 208 -23.84 14.72 16.97
CA GLN A 208 -22.97 14.26 18.04
C GLN A 208 -21.70 13.66 17.46
N ASP A 209 -20.58 14.28 17.77
CA ASP A 209 -19.27 13.78 17.37
C ASP A 209 -18.95 12.50 18.16
N THR A 210 -18.34 11.51 17.51
CA THR A 210 -17.81 10.34 18.22
C THR A 210 -16.54 10.72 18.98
N PRO A 211 -16.12 9.95 20.00
CA PRO A 211 -14.74 10.02 20.48
C PRO A 211 -13.77 9.86 19.30
N PRO A 212 -12.67 10.64 19.24
CA PRO A 212 -11.69 10.47 18.18
C PRO A 212 -10.89 9.18 18.38
N GLN A 213 -10.48 8.57 17.27
CA GLN A 213 -9.40 7.58 17.25
C GLN A 213 -8.06 8.31 17.07
N ILE A 214 -6.99 7.79 17.63
CA ILE A 214 -5.63 8.25 17.34
C ILE A 214 -5.06 7.36 16.26
N SER A 215 -4.55 7.94 15.19
CA SER A 215 -3.87 7.24 14.11
C SER A 215 -2.41 7.68 14.08
N THR A 216 -1.49 6.73 14.24
CA THR A 216 -0.05 6.94 14.14
C THR A 216 0.50 6.14 12.98
N GLN A 217 1.21 6.78 12.06
CA GLN A 217 1.82 6.12 10.92
C GLN A 217 3.34 6.13 11.04
N TYR A 218 3.94 4.97 10.82
CA TYR A 218 5.37 4.80 10.64
C TYR A 218 5.66 4.32 9.22
N ILE A 219 6.75 4.80 8.62
CA ILE A 219 7.11 4.49 7.24
C ILE A 219 8.54 3.96 7.20
N PHE A 220 8.77 2.91 6.42
CA PHE A 220 10.08 2.40 6.06
C PHE A 220 10.12 2.08 4.57
N GLY A 221 10.82 2.89 3.78
CA GLY A 221 10.81 2.76 2.32
C GLY A 221 9.39 2.96 1.78
N ASP A 222 8.85 1.91 1.18
CA ASP A 222 7.48 1.82 0.69
C ASP A 222 6.52 1.07 1.62
N HIS A 223 7.03 0.50 2.70
CA HIS A 223 6.20 -0.16 3.70
C HIS A 223 5.66 0.87 4.70
N SER A 224 4.41 0.67 5.10
CA SER A 224 3.77 1.47 6.14
C SER A 224 3.27 0.58 7.26
N MET A 225 3.30 1.13 8.47
CA MET A 225 2.70 0.54 9.65
C MET A 225 1.81 1.58 10.30
N PHE A 226 0.60 1.18 10.67
CA PHE A 226 -0.34 2.03 11.39
C PHE A 226 -0.58 1.48 12.78
N ILE A 227 -0.66 2.39 13.74
CA ILE A 227 -1.10 2.13 15.11
C ILE A 227 -2.30 3.00 15.37
N MET A 228 -3.42 2.38 15.67
CA MET A 228 -4.69 3.02 16.01
C MET A 228 -5.00 2.81 17.49
N GLN A 229 -5.42 3.86 18.18
CA GLN A 229 -5.93 3.78 19.55
C GLN A 229 -7.31 4.42 19.61
N TYR A 230 -8.31 3.69 20.09
CA TYR A 230 -9.68 4.20 20.18
C TYR A 230 -10.46 3.56 21.31
N GLU A 231 -11.44 4.29 21.83
CA GLU A 231 -12.38 3.78 22.82
C GLU A 231 -13.24 2.69 22.20
N GLN A 232 -13.41 1.58 22.92
CA GLN A 232 -14.24 0.47 22.47
C GLN A 232 -15.21 0.11 23.57
N ASN A 233 -16.50 0.34 23.33
CA ASN A 233 -17.56 0.14 24.32
C ASN A 233 -18.16 -1.27 24.28
N ASP A 234 -17.90 -2.05 23.21
CA ASP A 234 -18.34 -3.44 23.08
C ASP A 234 -17.15 -4.37 22.85
N LEU A 235 -17.00 -5.37 23.72
CA LEU A 235 -16.01 -6.45 23.60
C LEU A 235 -16.17 -7.29 22.32
N ASN A 236 -17.33 -7.25 21.68
CA ASN A 236 -17.64 -7.94 20.43
C ASN A 236 -17.39 -7.08 19.18
N GLU A 237 -17.02 -5.80 19.36
CA GLU A 237 -16.72 -4.91 18.25
C GLU A 237 -15.44 -5.38 17.53
N TYR A 238 -15.61 -5.62 16.23
CA TYR A 238 -14.69 -6.37 15.38
C TYR A 238 -13.43 -5.56 15.06
N MET A 239 -12.33 -6.25 14.73
CA MET A 239 -11.18 -5.61 14.10
C MET A 239 -11.66 -4.74 12.92
N PRO A 240 -11.14 -3.49 12.76
CA PRO A 240 -11.53 -2.59 11.67
C PRO A 240 -11.41 -3.20 10.27
N HIS A 241 -10.54 -4.20 10.11
CA HIS A 241 -10.37 -4.98 8.88
C HIS A 241 -10.79 -6.44 9.07
N SER A 242 -11.48 -7.00 8.07
CA SER A 242 -11.92 -8.39 8.05
C SER A 242 -10.78 -9.33 7.65
N PHE A 243 -10.08 -9.90 8.62
CA PHE A 243 -9.15 -11.00 8.35
C PHE A 243 -9.90 -12.33 8.20
N GLU A 244 -9.53 -13.12 7.19
CA GLU A 244 -10.04 -14.48 6.99
C GLU A 244 -9.64 -15.41 8.14
N HIS A 245 -8.37 -15.35 8.54
CA HIS A 245 -7.81 -16.14 9.63
C HIS A 245 -7.52 -15.25 10.83
N LYS A 246 -8.20 -15.55 11.94
CA LYS A 246 -8.03 -14.85 13.21
C LYS A 246 -7.71 -15.82 14.31
N ASN A 247 -6.76 -15.44 15.15
CA ASN A 247 -6.38 -16.20 16.33
C ASN A 247 -6.44 -15.29 17.56
N GLU A 248 -7.17 -15.73 18.58
CA GLU A 248 -7.32 -15.02 19.84
C GLU A 248 -6.47 -15.70 20.92
N TYR A 249 -5.72 -14.91 21.67
CA TYR A 249 -4.79 -15.41 22.69
C TYR A 249 -4.49 -14.33 23.74
N MET A 250 -3.74 -14.70 24.77
CA MET A 250 -3.24 -13.76 25.76
C MET A 250 -1.84 -13.28 25.36
N LEU A 251 -1.68 -11.97 25.22
CA LEU A 251 -0.39 -11.30 25.04
C LEU A 251 -0.02 -10.63 26.37
N GLY A 252 0.85 -11.31 27.14
CA GLY A 252 1.06 -10.96 28.55
C GLY A 252 -0.22 -11.21 29.36
N GLU A 253 -0.73 -10.17 30.01
CA GLU A 253 -2.01 -10.20 30.74
C GLU A 253 -3.20 -9.66 29.94
N PHE A 254 -2.98 -9.25 28.69
CA PHE A 254 -3.98 -8.63 27.84
C PHE A 254 -4.55 -9.61 26.83
N ARG A 255 -5.86 -9.51 26.56
CA ARG A 255 -6.51 -10.25 25.49
C ARG A 255 -6.11 -9.64 24.15
N ALA A 256 -5.63 -10.45 23.22
CA ALA A 256 -5.20 -10.03 21.90
C ALA A 256 -5.82 -10.88 20.80
N VAL A 257 -6.04 -10.26 19.63
CA VAL A 257 -6.49 -10.92 18.41
C VAL A 257 -5.48 -10.64 17.31
N TYR A 258 -4.92 -11.68 16.73
CA TYR A 258 -4.05 -11.61 15.56
C TYR A 258 -4.84 -11.96 14.30
N GLY A 259 -4.70 -11.12 13.26
CA GLY A 259 -5.22 -11.34 11.92
C GLY A 259 -4.10 -11.59 10.93
N GLU A 260 -4.20 -12.68 10.17
CA GLU A 260 -3.21 -13.02 9.15
C GLU A 260 -3.65 -12.50 7.77
N LYS A 261 -2.70 -11.95 7.01
CA LYS A 261 -2.89 -11.54 5.62
C LYS A 261 -3.48 -12.68 4.79
N SER A 262 -4.44 -12.38 3.92
CA SER A 262 -5.03 -13.36 3.01
C SER A 262 -4.48 -13.23 1.60
N GLU A 263 -4.66 -14.24 0.76
CA GLU A 263 -4.23 -14.14 -0.65
C GLU A 263 -5.13 -13.22 -1.49
N HIS A 264 -6.34 -12.90 -0.99
CA HIS A 264 -7.41 -12.29 -1.78
C HIS A 264 -7.88 -10.91 -1.31
N GLU A 265 -7.67 -10.52 -0.05
CA GLU A 265 -8.26 -9.28 0.50
C GLU A 265 -7.26 -8.38 1.23
N GLN A 266 -6.16 -8.90 1.78
CA GLN A 266 -5.22 -8.11 2.57
C GLN A 266 -3.76 -8.52 2.33
N ASP A 267 -2.88 -7.55 2.14
CA ASP A 267 -1.43 -7.74 2.02
C ASP A 267 -0.67 -7.64 3.36
N HIS A 268 -1.36 -7.25 4.43
CA HIS A 268 -0.79 -6.96 5.75
C HIS A 268 -1.37 -7.85 6.86
N ASN A 269 -0.61 -7.99 7.95
CA ASN A 269 -1.07 -8.64 9.18
C ASN A 269 -1.61 -7.57 10.15
N GLY A 270 -2.40 -8.00 11.13
CA GLY A 270 -2.96 -7.13 12.16
C GLY A 270 -2.88 -7.72 13.57
N LEU A 271 -2.74 -6.84 14.56
CA LEU A 271 -2.79 -7.17 15.98
C LEU A 271 -3.70 -6.19 16.72
N LEU A 272 -4.77 -6.69 17.31
CA LEU A 272 -5.66 -5.92 18.19
C LEU A 272 -5.42 -6.34 19.63
N ILE A 273 -5.20 -5.38 20.53
CA ILE A 273 -5.00 -5.60 21.97
C ILE A 273 -6.10 -4.88 22.72
N HIS A 274 -6.83 -5.62 23.56
CA HIS A 274 -7.88 -5.07 24.41
C HIS A 274 -7.31 -4.57 25.73
N ILE A 275 -7.49 -3.29 26.02
CA ILE A 275 -7.05 -2.67 27.26
C ILE A 275 -8.26 -2.51 28.19
N PRO A 276 -8.36 -3.29 29.26
CA PRO A 276 -9.52 -3.26 30.14
C PRO A 276 -9.59 -1.95 30.94
N GLN A 277 -10.79 -1.38 31.08
CA GLN A 277 -11.09 -0.39 32.11
C GLN A 277 -11.25 -1.08 33.47
N ASN A 278 -11.87 -2.27 33.44
CA ASN A 278 -12.09 -3.17 34.57
C ASN A 278 -12.23 -4.62 34.06
N ARG A 279 -12.49 -5.58 34.95
CA ARG A 279 -12.56 -7.01 34.59
C ARG A 279 -13.65 -7.38 33.56
N GLU A 280 -14.62 -6.51 33.31
CA GLU A 280 -15.77 -6.79 32.43
C GLU A 280 -15.91 -5.81 31.25
N GLN A 281 -15.12 -4.72 31.21
CA GLN A 281 -15.24 -3.65 30.21
C GLN A 281 -13.88 -3.28 29.62
N VAL A 282 -13.83 -3.12 28.30
CA VAL A 282 -12.70 -2.55 27.57
C VAL A 282 -12.75 -1.03 27.71
N ALA A 283 -11.64 -0.40 28.09
CA ALA A 283 -11.50 1.05 28.07
C ALA A 283 -11.24 1.51 26.63
N HIS A 284 -10.24 0.90 26.02
CA HIS A 284 -9.76 1.22 24.69
C HIS A 284 -9.03 0.02 24.11
N VAL A 285 -8.73 0.10 22.82
CA VAL A 285 -7.91 -0.89 22.13
C VAL A 285 -6.69 -0.24 21.50
N ILE A 286 -5.65 -1.04 21.33
CA ILE A 286 -4.50 -0.73 20.49
C ILE A 286 -4.58 -1.65 19.29
N TYR A 287 -4.67 -1.10 18.09
CA TYR A 287 -4.73 -1.86 16.84
C TYR A 287 -3.54 -1.52 15.97
N ILE A 288 -2.73 -2.52 15.63
CA ILE A 288 -1.50 -2.38 14.85
C ILE A 288 -1.69 -3.14 13.54
N ILE A 289 -1.40 -2.49 12.41
CA ILE A 289 -1.39 -3.14 11.08
C ILE A 289 -0.12 -2.79 10.32
N GLY A 290 0.38 -3.75 9.55
CA GLY A 290 1.51 -3.55 8.66
C GLY A 290 1.98 -4.85 8.01
N GLU A 291 2.89 -4.73 7.06
CA GLU A 291 3.59 -5.86 6.44
C GLU A 291 4.69 -6.44 7.36
N LEU A 292 4.30 -6.78 8.58
CA LEU A 292 5.17 -7.28 9.63
C LEU A 292 4.73 -8.67 10.06
N GLU A 293 5.69 -9.52 10.41
CA GLU A 293 5.42 -10.83 10.99
C GLU A 293 4.81 -10.69 12.40
N LYS A 294 4.10 -11.74 12.83
CA LYS A 294 3.36 -11.76 14.09
C LYS A 294 4.20 -11.34 15.29
N GLU A 295 5.40 -11.91 15.43
CA GLU A 295 6.29 -11.65 16.56
C GLU A 295 6.70 -10.18 16.64
N GLU A 296 6.79 -9.52 15.48
CA GLU A 296 7.18 -8.12 15.40
C GLU A 296 6.03 -7.20 15.83
N LEU A 297 4.80 -7.50 15.39
CA LEU A 297 3.60 -6.80 15.85
C LEU A 297 3.41 -6.96 17.37
N GLU A 298 3.65 -8.16 17.91
CA GLU A 298 3.56 -8.43 19.36
C GLU A 298 4.57 -7.61 20.17
N LYS A 299 5.83 -7.49 19.71
CA LYS A 299 6.84 -6.64 20.39
C LYS A 299 6.42 -5.18 20.44
N ILE A 300 5.91 -4.65 19.32
CA ILE A 300 5.43 -3.27 19.24
C ILE A 300 4.29 -3.07 20.22
N GLY A 301 3.30 -3.97 20.20
CA GLY A 301 2.17 -3.98 21.12
C GLY A 301 2.61 -4.00 22.59
N LEU A 302 3.48 -4.93 22.98
CA LEU A 302 4.01 -5.03 24.35
C LEU A 302 4.75 -3.76 24.78
N SER A 303 5.52 -3.14 23.89
CA SER A 303 6.24 -1.90 24.19
C SER A 303 5.34 -0.68 24.43
N MET A 304 4.06 -0.77 24.04
CA MET A 304 3.04 0.23 24.38
C MET A 304 2.36 -0.08 25.72
N LEU A 305 2.42 -1.32 26.19
CA LEU A 305 1.74 -1.73 27.42
C LEU A 305 2.58 -1.46 28.67
N GLU A 306 3.90 -1.57 28.52
CA GLU A 306 4.91 -1.13 29.50
C GLU A 306 4.82 0.38 29.81
#